data_AF-A0A6C0ER37-F1
#
_entry.id   AF-A0A6C0ER37-F1
#
_cell.length_a   1.000
_cell.length_b   1.000
_cell.length_c   1.000
_cell.angle_alpha   90.00
_cell.angle_beta   90.00
_cell.angle_gamma   90.00
#
_symmetry.space_group_name_H-M   'P 1'
#
loop_
_entity.id
_entity.type
_entity.pdbx_description
1 polymer ?
#
loop_
_entity_poly.entity_id
_entity_poly.type
_entity_poly.pdbx_seq_one_letter_code
_entity_poly.pdbx_strand_id
1 'polypeptide(L)'
;MIYTTNATSNNQVISNYKNQLPPDLQEKYEQITNERKKIYFEGYILGFILAILVIMMNIYLLNKKISSSTMICIVISISFITNYFYYMLHPKTDWMLNHIKSPEQTKAWLIMYRNMQYYYHMGFVLGIIAVGILAYAFRCI
;
A
#
# COMPACT_ATOMS: atom_id res chain seq x y z
N MET A 1 4.02 1.36 -2.28
CA MET A 1 3.39 2.70 -2.05
C MET A 1 4.31 3.87 -2.34
N ILE A 2 5.59 3.92 -1.91
CA ILE A 2 6.51 5.02 -2.31
C ILE A 2 6.59 5.13 -3.84
N TYR A 3 6.81 4.00 -4.52
CA TYR A 3 6.73 3.92 -5.98
C TYR A 3 5.39 4.43 -6.50
N THR A 4 4.27 3.93 -5.95
CA THR A 4 2.92 4.31 -6.37
C THR A 4 2.70 5.81 -6.24
N THR A 5 3.00 6.43 -5.09
CA THR A 5 2.86 7.87 -4.88
C THR A 5 3.70 8.67 -5.87
N ASN A 6 4.97 8.30 -6.07
CA ASN A 6 5.86 8.98 -7.02
C ASN A 6 5.42 8.79 -8.48
N ALA A 7 4.98 7.59 -8.85
CA ALA A 7 4.47 7.32 -10.18
C ALA A 7 3.16 8.07 -10.44
N THR A 8 2.31 8.18 -9.42
CA THR A 8 1.02 8.86 -9.54
C THR A 8 1.14 10.38 -9.60
N SER A 9 2.10 10.98 -8.88
CA SER A 9 2.31 12.44 -8.90
C SER A 9 2.83 12.95 -10.25
N ASN A 10 3.58 12.11 -10.97
CA ASN A 10 4.16 12.45 -12.27
C ASN A 10 3.31 11.98 -13.46
N ASN A 11 2.13 11.39 -13.21
CA ASN A 11 1.31 10.82 -14.27
C ASN A 11 0.29 11.83 -14.82
N GLN A 12 0.33 12.03 -16.14
CA GLN A 12 -0.53 12.97 -16.84
C GLN A 12 -2.04 12.65 -16.71
N VAL A 13 -2.43 11.38 -16.71
CA VAL A 13 -3.85 10.96 -16.61
C VAL A 13 -4.43 11.38 -15.26
N ILE A 14 -3.65 11.23 -14.19
CA ILE A 14 -4.07 11.58 -12.82
C ILE A 14 -4.10 13.11 -12.66
N SER A 15 -3.11 13.81 -13.20
CA SER A 15 -3.10 15.28 -13.22
C SER A 15 -4.29 15.85 -13.99
N ASN A 16 -4.57 15.32 -15.18
CA ASN A 16 -5.71 15.73 -16.00
C ASN A 16 -7.04 15.50 -15.26
N TYR A 17 -7.20 14.36 -14.59
CA TYR A 17 -8.39 14.07 -13.78
C TYR A 17 -8.54 15.07 -12.63
N LYS A 18 -7.46 15.48 -11.97
CA LYS A 18 -7.51 16.45 -10.87
C LYS A 18 -7.87 17.85 -11.40
N ASN A 19 -7.29 18.27 -12.52
CA ASN A 19 -7.47 19.62 -13.06
C ASN A 19 -8.87 19.89 -13.62
N GLN A 20 -9.60 18.86 -14.04
CA GLN A 20 -11.01 19.00 -14.48
C GLN A 20 -12.00 19.12 -13.31
N LEU A 21 -11.57 18.88 -12.06
CA LEU A 21 -12.45 18.98 -10.90
C LEU A 21 -12.61 20.46 -10.49
N PRO A 22 -13.81 20.88 -10.09
CA PRO A 22 -14.02 22.12 -9.34
C PRO A 22 -13.14 22.20 -8.08
N PRO A 23 -12.78 23.41 -7.59
CA PRO A 23 -11.88 23.58 -6.44
C PRO A 23 -12.29 22.82 -5.18
N ASP A 24 -13.59 22.77 -4.87
CA ASP A 24 -14.16 22.02 -3.75
C ASP A 24 -13.93 20.51 -3.88
N LEU A 25 -14.09 19.97 -5.10
CA LEU A 25 -13.85 18.56 -5.39
C LEU A 25 -12.36 18.21 -5.42
N GLN A 26 -11.49 19.15 -5.77
CA GLN A 26 -10.03 18.97 -5.68
C GLN A 26 -9.58 18.82 -4.22
N GLU A 27 -10.09 19.67 -3.33
CA GLU A 27 -9.79 19.58 -1.90
C GLU A 27 -10.28 18.24 -1.32
N LYS A 28 -11.51 17.83 -1.68
CA LYS A 28 -12.04 16.51 -1.27
C LYS A 28 -11.21 15.35 -1.80
N TYR A 29 -10.77 15.42 -3.05
CA TYR A 29 -9.88 14.41 -3.62
C TYR A 29 -8.56 14.30 -2.84
N GLU A 30 -7.96 15.42 -2.46
CA GLU A 30 -6.71 15.43 -1.67
C GLU A 30 -6.92 14.85 -0.26
N GLN A 31 -7.99 15.25 0.43
CA GLN A 31 -8.34 14.72 1.75
C GLN A 31 -8.49 13.19 1.71
N ILE A 32 -9.28 12.68 0.76
CA ILE A 32 -9.52 11.23 0.58
C ILE A 32 -8.22 10.50 0.23
N THR A 33 -7.40 11.06 -0.65
CA THR A 33 -6.13 10.44 -1.07
C THR A 33 -5.13 10.39 0.08
N ASN A 34 -5.03 11.46 0.87
CA ASN A 34 -4.14 11.54 2.03
C ASN A 34 -4.57 10.59 3.15
N GLU A 35 -5.87 10.47 3.43
CA GLU A 35 -6.41 9.47 4.37
C GLU A 35 -6.02 8.06 3.94
N ARG A 36 -6.30 7.69 2.69
CA ARG A 36 -6.00 6.35 2.16
C ARG A 36 -4.51 6.03 2.19
N LYS A 37 -3.67 7.03 1.89
CA LYS A 37 -2.22 6.93 2.00
C LYS A 37 -1.81 6.67 3.45
N LYS A 38 -2.34 7.44 4.40
CA LYS A 38 -2.05 7.29 5.83
C LYS A 38 -2.42 5.88 6.33
N ILE A 39 -3.65 5.42 6.09
CA ILE A 39 -4.13 4.08 6.49
C ILE A 39 -3.21 2.99 5.94
N TYR A 40 -2.82 3.10 4.67
CA TYR A 40 -1.91 2.14 4.07
C TYR A 40 -0.53 2.13 4.76
N PHE A 41 0.04 3.30 5.05
CA PHE A 41 1.34 3.40 5.72
C PHE A 41 1.28 2.86 7.15
N GLU A 42 0.22 3.13 7.89
CA GLU A 42 0.00 2.58 9.23
C GLU A 42 -0.05 1.05 9.21
N GLY A 43 -0.82 0.47 8.29
CA GLY A 43 -0.88 -0.99 8.13
C GLY A 43 0.46 -1.61 7.71
N TYR A 44 1.25 -0.89 6.90
CA TYR A 44 2.58 -1.34 6.48
C TYR A 44 3.58 -1.31 7.64
N ILE A 45 3.59 -0.22 8.44
CA ILE A 45 4.42 -0.11 9.63
C ILE A 45 4.07 -1.21 10.63
N LEU A 46 2.78 -1.48 10.85
CA LEU A 46 2.34 -2.56 11.72
C LEU A 46 2.82 -3.93 11.22
N GLY A 47 2.63 -4.23 9.93
CA GLY A 47 3.11 -5.49 9.34
C GLY A 47 4.63 -5.65 9.44
N PHE A 48 5.38 -4.57 9.26
CA PHE A 48 6.83 -4.55 9.40
C PHE A 48 7.30 -4.80 10.84
N ILE A 49 6.65 -4.18 11.83
CA ILE A 49 6.93 -4.43 13.25
C ILE A 49 6.67 -5.90 13.59
N LEU A 50 5.54 -6.46 13.16
CA LEU A 50 5.22 -7.88 13.38
C LEU A 50 6.26 -8.81 12.74
N ALA A 51 6.71 -8.49 11.52
CA ALA A 51 7.76 -9.26 10.86
C ALA A 51 9.10 -9.23 11.64
N ILE A 52 9.51 -8.07 12.15
CA ILE A 52 10.72 -7.95 13.00
C ILE A 52 10.56 -8.78 14.28
N LEU A 53 9.40 -8.72 14.93
CA LEU A 53 9.14 -9.51 16.14
C LEU A 53 9.30 -11.01 15.86
N VAL A 54 8.78 -11.51 14.74
CA VAL A 54 8.95 -12.93 14.36
C VAL A 54 10.41 -13.28 14.08
N ILE A 55 11.16 -12.40 13.40
CA ILE A 55 12.60 -12.59 13.20
C ILE A 55 13.33 -12.67 14.55
N MET A 56 13.05 -11.74 15.47
CA MET A 56 13.64 -11.73 16.82
C MET A 56 13.28 -12.98 17.62
N MET A 57 12.02 -13.43 17.59
CA MET A 57 11.61 -14.68 18.24
C MET A 57 12.41 -15.87 17.70
N ASN A 58 12.61 -15.95 16.39
CA ASN A 58 13.38 -17.03 15.77
C ASN A 58 14.88 -17.00 16.14
N ILE A 59 15.46 -15.82 16.34
CA ILE A 59 16.88 -15.67 16.70
C ILE A 59 17.12 -15.96 18.18
N TYR A 60 16.27 -15.43 19.07
CA TYR A 60 16.57 -15.38 20.51
C TYR A 60 15.76 -16.37 21.37
N LEU A 61 14.57 -16.78 20.93
CA LEU A 61 13.65 -17.58 21.77
C LEU A 61 13.49 -19.02 21.29
N LEU A 62 13.62 -19.28 19.99
CA LEU A 62 13.43 -20.63 19.45
C LEU A 62 14.70 -21.48 19.59
N ASN A 63 14.57 -22.61 20.31
CA ASN A 63 15.64 -23.61 20.44
C ASN A 63 16.03 -24.26 19.11
N LYS A 64 15.09 -24.30 18.14
CA LYS A 64 15.32 -24.81 16.78
C LYS A 64 14.98 -23.71 15.78
N LYS A 65 16.01 -23.23 15.07
CA LYS A 65 15.87 -22.17 14.07
C LYS A 65 15.05 -22.66 12.87
N ILE A 66 14.16 -21.80 12.39
CA ILE A 66 13.40 -21.98 11.15
C ILE A 66 14.36 -21.83 9.95
N SER A 67 14.15 -22.63 8.90
CA SER A 67 14.93 -22.53 7.67
C SER A 67 14.77 -21.15 7.01
N SER A 68 15.82 -20.67 6.35
CA SER A 68 15.84 -19.32 5.77
C SER A 68 14.70 -19.08 4.77
N SER A 69 14.41 -20.07 3.92
CA SER A 69 13.30 -19.99 2.95
C SER A 69 11.94 -19.79 3.63
N THR A 70 11.66 -20.59 4.66
CA THR A 70 10.42 -20.52 5.43
C THR A 70 10.33 -19.18 6.17
N MET A 71 11.43 -18.69 6.75
CA MET A 71 11.42 -17.37 7.40
C MET A 71 11.13 -16.23 6.43
N ILE A 72 11.71 -16.26 5.23
CA ILE A 72 11.42 -15.27 4.19
C ILE A 72 9.94 -15.29 3.82
N CYS A 73 9.37 -16.48 3.60
CA CYS A 73 7.95 -16.63 3.30
C CYS A 73 7.06 -16.09 4.43
N ILE A 74 7.39 -16.38 5.69
CA ILE A 74 6.65 -15.90 6.86
C ILE A 74 6.72 -14.37 6.95
N VAL A 75 7.92 -13.78 6.82
CA VAL A 75 8.13 -12.32 6.89
C VAL A 75 7.37 -11.60 5.79
N ILE A 76 7.44 -12.08 4.54
CA ILE A 76 6.66 -11.54 3.43
C ILE A 76 5.16 -11.66 3.75
N SER A 77 4.70 -12.85 4.13
CA SER A 77 3.28 -13.12 4.37
C SER A 77 2.71 -12.21 5.46
N ILE A 78 3.36 -12.14 6.63
CA ILE A 78 2.93 -11.28 7.73
C ILE A 78 2.89 -9.81 7.29
N SER A 79 3.95 -9.33 6.63
CA SER A 79 4.03 -7.93 6.19
C SER A 79 2.84 -7.54 5.29
N PHE A 80 2.54 -8.35 4.28
CA PHE A 80 1.51 -8.02 3.28
C PHE A 80 0.10 -8.41 3.71
N ILE A 81 -0.09 -9.51 4.44
CA ILE A 81 -1.40 -9.90 4.97
C ILE A 81 -1.86 -8.89 6.01
N THR A 82 -0.98 -8.50 6.94
CA THR A 82 -1.32 -7.45 7.92
C THR A 82 -1.65 -6.13 7.23
N ASN A 83 -0.84 -5.70 6.27
CA ASN A 83 -1.12 -4.47 5.52
C ASN A 83 -2.47 -4.52 4.79
N TYR A 84 -2.77 -5.65 4.12
CA TYR A 84 -4.02 -5.86 3.40
C TYR A 84 -5.22 -5.78 4.34
N PHE A 85 -5.23 -6.57 5.42
CA PHE A 85 -6.34 -6.57 6.35
C PHE A 85 -6.49 -5.25 7.10
N TYR A 86 -5.39 -4.61 7.49
CA TYR A 86 -5.43 -3.29 8.09
C TYR A 86 -6.12 -2.28 7.16
N TYR A 87 -5.70 -2.24 5.89
CA TYR A 87 -6.29 -1.33 4.92
C TYR A 87 -7.76 -1.65 4.62
N MET A 88 -8.11 -2.93 4.50
CA MET A 88 -9.47 -3.35 4.16
C MET A 88 -10.47 -3.13 5.30
N LEU A 89 -10.07 -3.42 6.53
CA LEU A 89 -10.93 -3.32 7.71
C LEU A 89 -11.01 -1.90 8.28
N HIS A 90 -10.02 -1.04 8.02
CA HIS A 90 -10.07 0.34 8.47
C HIS A 90 -11.23 1.09 7.82
N PRO A 91 -12.15 1.69 8.60
CA PRO A 91 -13.26 2.46 8.07
C PRO A 91 -12.72 3.66 7.29
N LYS A 92 -13.31 3.93 6.13
CA LYS A 92 -12.95 5.07 5.27
C LYS A 92 -13.97 6.16 5.50
N THR A 93 -13.51 7.39 5.72
CA THR A 93 -14.42 8.50 6.06
C THR A 93 -15.34 8.84 4.90
N ASP A 94 -14.84 8.77 3.67
CA ASP A 94 -15.60 9.19 2.49
C ASP A 94 -15.08 8.57 1.18
N TRP A 95 -15.89 8.70 0.12
CA TRP A 95 -15.60 8.21 -1.22
C TRP A 95 -15.85 9.29 -2.26
N MET A 96 -14.91 9.43 -3.20
CA MET A 96 -15.02 10.41 -4.29
C MET A 96 -16.30 10.22 -5.12
N LEU A 97 -16.77 8.98 -5.26
CA LEU A 97 -18.00 8.64 -5.98
C LEU A 97 -19.26 9.27 -5.37
N ASN A 98 -19.24 9.66 -4.09
CA ASN A 98 -20.35 10.37 -3.45
C ASN A 98 -20.49 11.82 -3.94
N HIS A 99 -19.42 12.39 -4.49
CA HIS A 99 -19.33 13.80 -4.87
C HIS A 99 -19.35 14.02 -6.39
N ILE A 100 -19.04 12.99 -7.16
CA ILE A 100 -19.10 13.02 -8.61
C ILE A 100 -20.57 12.89 -9.05
N LYS A 101 -21.03 13.84 -9.89
CA LYS A 101 -22.44 13.88 -10.33
C LYS A 101 -22.64 13.62 -11.82
N SER A 102 -21.63 13.80 -12.65
CA SER A 102 -21.76 13.60 -14.11
C SER A 102 -21.18 12.27 -14.59
N PRO A 103 -21.80 11.62 -15.60
CA PRO A 103 -21.25 10.41 -16.22
C PRO A 103 -19.83 10.59 -16.76
N GLU A 104 -19.49 11.77 -17.27
CA GLU A 104 -18.17 12.09 -17.79
C GLU A 104 -17.12 12.07 -16.68
N GLN A 105 -17.43 12.67 -15.53
CA GLN A 105 -16.57 12.64 -14.35
C GLN A 105 -16.43 11.22 -13.80
N THR A 106 -17.49 10.41 -13.79
CA THR A 106 -17.41 9.00 -13.38
C THR A 106 -16.49 8.20 -14.29
N LYS A 107 -16.59 8.41 -15.61
CA LYS A 107 -15.71 7.77 -16.60
C LYS A 107 -14.26 8.18 -16.41
N ALA A 108 -14.01 9.48 -16.19
CA ALA A 108 -12.67 9.99 -15.94
C ALA A 108 -12.09 9.45 -14.62
N TRP A 109 -12.90 9.36 -13.57
CA TRP A 109 -12.51 8.73 -12.30
C TRP A 109 -12.12 7.26 -12.50
N LEU A 110 -12.89 6.51 -13.28
CA LEU A 110 -12.59 5.10 -13.55
C LEU A 110 -11.27 4.92 -14.32
N ILE A 111 -11.00 5.78 -15.30
CA ILE A 111 -9.74 5.76 -16.07
C ILE A 111 -8.56 6.07 -15.13
N MET A 112 -8.69 7.11 -14.30
CA MET A 112 -7.69 7.48 -13.29
C MET A 112 -7.46 6.33 -12.29
N TYR A 113 -8.54 5.76 -11.76
CA TYR A 113 -8.50 4.67 -10.78
C TYR A 113 -7.77 3.42 -11.33
N ARG A 114 -8.07 3.02 -12.57
CA ARG A 114 -7.39 1.90 -13.23
C ARG A 114 -5.89 2.15 -13.43
N ASN A 115 -5.51 3.38 -13.79
CA ASN A 115 -4.10 3.76 -13.89
C ASN A 115 -3.39 3.69 -12.52
N MET A 116 -4.03 4.20 -11.47
CA MET A 116 -3.50 4.08 -10.11
C MET A 116 -3.37 2.61 -9.66
N GLN A 117 -4.34 1.76 -10.01
CA GLN A 117 -4.31 0.33 -9.70
C GLN A 117 -3.07 -0.35 -10.30
N TYR A 118 -2.70 -0.02 -11.54
CA TYR A 118 -1.47 -0.54 -12.15
C TYR A 118 -0.22 -0.19 -11.33
N TYR A 119 -0.05 1.10 -10.96
CA TYR A 119 1.08 1.53 -10.13
C TYR A 119 1.07 0.96 -8.71
N TYR A 120 -0.11 0.66 -8.18
CA TYR A 120 -0.24 -0.06 -6.91
C TYR A 120 0.35 -1.47 -7.02
N HIS A 121 -0.04 -2.25 -8.02
CA HIS A 121 0.45 -3.63 -8.19
C HIS A 121 1.96 -3.67 -8.48
N MET A 122 2.47 -2.74 -9.30
CA MET A 122 3.92 -2.61 -9.52
C MET A 122 4.66 -2.27 -8.22
N GLY A 123 4.11 -1.33 -7.44
CA GLY A 123 4.67 -0.98 -6.13
C GLY A 123 4.60 -2.13 -5.12
N PHE A 124 3.59 -3.00 -5.21
CA PHE A 124 3.42 -4.18 -4.38
C PHE A 124 4.46 -5.26 -4.71
N VAL A 125 4.69 -5.55 -5.99
CA VAL A 125 5.73 -6.49 -6.44
C VAL A 125 7.11 -6.03 -5.99
N LEU A 126 7.44 -4.75 -6.17
CA LEU A 126 8.70 -4.17 -5.68
C LEU A 126 8.83 -4.30 -4.15
N GLY A 127 7.71 -4.12 -3.43
CA GLY A 127 7.65 -4.34 -1.99
C GLY A 127 7.99 -5.78 -1.60
N ILE A 128 7.41 -6.78 -2.27
CA ILE A 128 7.68 -8.20 -2.00
C ILE A 128 9.16 -8.50 -2.17
N ILE A 129 9.76 -8.02 -3.27
CA ILE A 129 11.19 -8.22 -3.54
C ILE A 129 12.04 -7.57 -2.43
N ALA A 130 11.74 -6.32 -2.06
CA ALA A 130 12.50 -5.62 -1.02
C ALA A 130 12.42 -6.31 0.34
N VAL A 131 11.22 -6.71 0.78
CA VAL A 131 11.02 -7.43 2.04
C VAL A 131 11.68 -8.82 2.01
N GLY A 132 11.64 -9.50 0.86
CA GLY A 132 12.32 -10.78 0.66
C GLY A 132 13.84 -10.65 0.78
N ILE A 133 14.45 -9.63 0.18
CA ILE A 133 15.89 -9.33 0.31
C ILE A 133 16.23 -9.04 1.77
N LEU A 134 15.42 -8.23 2.45
CA LEU A 134 15.60 -7.93 3.87
C LEU A 134 15.59 -9.21 4.72
N ALA A 135 14.57 -10.04 4.56
CA ALA A 135 14.44 -11.29 5.30
C ALA A 135 15.61 -12.25 5.01
N TYR A 136 16.11 -12.26 3.77
CA TYR A 136 17.30 -13.02 3.40
C TYR A 136 18.58 -12.46 4.04
N ALA A 137 18.74 -11.14 4.12
CA ALA A 137 19.90 -10.51 4.75
C ALA A 137 19.98 -10.85 6.26
N PHE A 138 18.83 -10.95 6.93
CA PHE A 138 18.71 -11.36 8.33
C PHE A 138 18.51 -12.87 8.51
N ARG A 139 18.85 -13.69 7.50
CA ARG A 139 18.82 -15.14 7.65
C ARG A 139 19.77 -15.55 8.78
N CYS A 140 19.29 -16.45 9.64
CA CYS A 140 20.18 -17.07 10.62
C CYS A 140 21.27 -17.86 9.89
N ILE A 141 22.53 -17.51 10.17
CA ILE A 141 23.68 -18.41 10.01
C ILE A 141 23.68 -19.38 11.20
#